data_AF-A0A0B6ZYH0-F1
#
_entry.id   AF-A0A0B6ZYH0-F1
#
_cell.length_a   1.000
_cell.length_b   1.000
_cell.length_c   1.000
_cell.angle_alpha   90.00
_cell.angle_beta   90.00
_cell.angle_gamma   90.00
#
_symmetry.space_group_name_H-M   'P 1'
#
loop_
_entity.id
_entity.type
_entity.pdbx_description
1 polymer ?
#
loop_
_entity_poly.entity_id
_entity_poly.type
_entity_poly.pdbx_seq_one_letter_code
_entity_poly.pdbx_strand_id
1 'polypeptide(L)'
;MMHKLQMAPYMNPCKEILTPLSVDPDLADFDTSKYVFTDISYGLSDRERSVVVRETDGTLKVAPWSVRERMNHIYNPRSGREYLTPKMFEEQHLEKIISEQRYLYILDRACCQFEPDDVDYIRVTHRVYSAVNTAQAFHILRSTRHFGPLAFYLAWNQSIDYLLLDIMNRDLISDAKDLISLYCIIHPESRCSVAVSGLVDADVVSVVKAFIETDSKLKAQLELAVQAMEDARKSKEKNEMTSNS
;
A
#
# COMPACT_ATOMS: atom_id res chain seq x y z
N MET A 1 12.08 17.19 -8.78
CA MET A 1 10.86 17.14 -7.94
C MET A 1 10.22 15.75 -7.93
N MET A 2 10.06 15.06 -9.07
CA MET A 2 9.41 13.73 -9.14
C MET A 2 10.06 12.62 -8.28
N HIS A 3 11.37 12.69 -8.02
CA HIS A 3 12.08 11.67 -7.22
C HIS A 3 11.62 11.57 -5.76
N LYS A 4 10.98 12.61 -5.18
CA LYS A 4 10.46 12.57 -3.80
C LYS A 4 9.08 11.92 -3.69
N LEU A 5 8.37 11.76 -4.81
CA LEU A 5 7.03 11.18 -4.87
C LEU A 5 7.04 9.74 -5.41
N GLN A 6 8.23 9.13 -5.56
CA GLN A 6 8.33 7.74 -5.99
C GLN A 6 7.65 6.82 -4.97
N MET A 7 6.58 6.17 -5.41
CA MET A 7 5.77 5.29 -4.59
C MET A 7 6.55 4.02 -4.26
N ALA A 8 6.36 3.49 -3.06
CA ALA A 8 6.86 2.15 -2.75
C ALA A 8 6.10 1.12 -3.60
N PRO A 9 6.76 0.08 -4.12
CA PRO A 9 6.07 -0.97 -4.86
C PRO A 9 5.10 -1.72 -3.94
N TYR A 10 3.94 -2.11 -4.47
CA TYR A 10 3.00 -2.96 -3.76
C TYR A 10 3.36 -4.42 -4.05
N MET A 11 3.68 -5.19 -3.02
CA MET A 11 4.20 -6.56 -3.15
C MET A 11 3.40 -7.55 -2.31
N ASN A 12 3.40 -8.81 -2.74
CA ASN A 12 2.92 -9.91 -1.92
C ASN A 12 3.93 -10.25 -0.82
N PRO A 13 3.48 -10.80 0.32
CA PRO A 13 4.39 -11.17 1.40
C PRO A 13 5.42 -12.19 0.93
N CYS A 14 6.67 -12.02 1.38
CA CYS A 14 7.73 -12.99 1.15
C CYS A 14 7.31 -14.38 1.64
N LYS A 15 7.64 -15.41 0.85
CA LYS A 15 7.47 -16.82 1.24
C LYS A 15 8.75 -17.35 1.85
N GLU A 16 8.62 -18.13 2.92
CA GLU A 16 9.77 -18.80 3.52
C GLU A 16 10.31 -19.92 2.61
N ILE A 17 11.64 -20.06 2.61
CA ILE A 17 12.33 -21.15 1.93
C ILE A 17 12.59 -22.23 2.97
N LEU A 18 11.81 -23.31 2.93
CA LEU A 18 11.87 -24.38 3.92
C LEU A 18 12.83 -25.51 3.55
N THR A 19 13.32 -25.53 2.31
CA THR A 19 14.14 -26.63 1.81
C THR A 19 15.57 -26.56 2.37
N PRO A 20 16.07 -27.62 3.02
CA PRO A 20 17.46 -27.68 3.45
C PRO A 20 18.39 -27.79 2.24
N LEU A 21 19.56 -27.14 2.34
CA LEU A 21 20.61 -27.21 1.33
C LEU A 21 21.44 -28.48 1.47
N SER A 22 21.69 -28.89 2.72
CA SER A 22 22.47 -30.08 3.06
C SER A 22 22.11 -30.52 4.49
N VAL A 23 22.20 -31.82 4.76
CA VAL A 23 22.02 -32.39 6.10
C VAL A 23 23.25 -33.25 6.38
N ASP A 24 23.98 -32.92 7.44
CA ASP A 24 25.19 -33.62 7.85
C ASP A 24 25.06 -34.11 9.30
N PRO A 25 24.68 -35.40 9.50
CA PRO A 25 24.47 -35.95 10.84
C PRO A 25 25.72 -35.96 11.72
N ASP A 26 26.93 -35.95 11.15
CA ASP A 26 28.17 -35.97 11.93
C ASP A 26 28.43 -34.63 12.64
N LEU A 27 27.74 -33.57 12.20
CA LEU A 27 27.75 -32.24 12.83
C LEU A 27 26.61 -32.05 13.83
N ALA A 28 25.75 -33.05 14.04
CA ALA A 28 24.68 -32.97 15.02
C ALA A 28 25.25 -32.88 16.44
N ASP A 29 24.68 -31.99 17.25
CA ASP A 29 25.06 -31.72 18.64
C ASP A 29 26.53 -31.30 18.83
N PHE A 30 27.21 -30.86 17.77
CA PHE A 30 28.56 -30.29 17.84
C PHE A 30 28.61 -29.01 18.69
N ASP A 31 27.54 -28.20 18.63
CA ASP A 31 27.38 -26.99 19.44
C ASP A 31 25.91 -26.81 19.86
N THR A 32 25.71 -26.09 20.95
CA THR A 32 24.41 -25.66 21.47
C THR A 32 23.80 -24.49 20.70
N SER A 33 24.63 -23.76 19.94
CA SER A 33 24.22 -22.55 19.21
C SER A 33 24.19 -22.75 17.70
N LYS A 34 23.29 -22.03 17.04
CA LYS A 34 23.19 -21.99 15.58
C LYS A 34 24.25 -21.04 15.00
N TYR A 35 24.82 -21.39 13.85
CA TYR A 35 25.76 -20.53 13.14
C TYR A 35 25.07 -19.87 11.94
N VAL A 36 25.28 -18.56 11.77
CA VAL A 36 24.75 -17.81 10.63
C VAL A 36 25.91 -17.32 9.76
N PHE A 37 25.97 -17.82 8.53
CA PHE A 37 26.98 -17.42 7.56
C PHE A 37 26.35 -16.42 6.59
N THR A 38 26.99 -15.26 6.43
CA THR A 38 26.50 -14.16 5.60
C THR A 38 27.56 -13.76 4.59
N ASP A 39 27.18 -13.70 3.32
CA ASP A 39 28.03 -13.16 2.26
C ASP A 39 28.06 -11.62 2.32
N ILE A 40 29.24 -11.09 2.64
CA ILE A 40 29.52 -9.65 2.77
C ILE A 40 30.19 -9.05 1.52
N SER A 41 30.18 -9.75 0.39
CA SER A 41 30.81 -9.29 -0.85
C SER A 41 30.27 -7.93 -1.31
N TYR A 42 31.15 -6.99 -1.64
CA TYR A 42 30.73 -5.66 -2.08
C TYR A 42 30.07 -5.71 -3.48
N GLY A 43 29.10 -4.83 -3.73
CA GLY A 43 28.42 -4.72 -5.03
C GLY A 43 27.21 -5.64 -5.24
N LEU A 44 26.98 -6.62 -4.36
CA LEU A 44 25.75 -7.42 -4.38
C LEU A 44 24.59 -6.70 -3.69
N SER A 45 23.38 -6.82 -4.23
CA SER A 45 22.18 -6.34 -3.56
C SER A 45 21.81 -7.24 -2.37
N ASP A 46 21.10 -6.68 -1.39
CA ASP A 46 20.68 -7.42 -0.20
C ASP A 46 19.78 -8.64 -0.51
N ARG A 47 19.13 -8.65 -1.69
CA ARG A 47 18.32 -9.79 -2.21
C ARG A 47 19.14 -10.87 -2.92
N GLU A 48 20.33 -10.54 -3.41
CA GLU A 48 21.22 -11.51 -4.05
C GLU A 48 22.20 -12.16 -3.06
N ARG A 49 22.44 -11.51 -1.91
CA ARG A 49 23.33 -12.04 -0.87
C ARG A 49 22.88 -13.39 -0.33
N SER A 50 23.84 -14.30 -0.20
CA SER A 50 23.60 -15.58 0.45
C SER A 50 23.67 -15.43 1.97
N VAL A 51 22.60 -15.84 2.66
CA VAL A 51 22.58 -15.97 4.12
C VAL A 51 22.06 -17.35 4.44
N VAL A 52 22.88 -18.14 5.14
CA VAL A 52 22.57 -19.53 5.49
C VAL A 52 22.76 -19.76 6.98
N VAL A 53 21.98 -20.68 7.52
CA VAL A 53 22.00 -21.07 8.93
C VAL A 53 22.38 -22.54 9.01
N ARG A 54 23.41 -22.84 9.81
CA ARG A 54 23.69 -24.18 10.30
C ARG A 54 22.94 -24.36 11.62
N GLU A 55 22.00 -25.27 11.60
CA GLU A 55 21.23 -25.71 12.76
C GLU A 55 22.06 -26.69 13.61
N THR A 56 21.65 -26.87 14.87
CA THR A 56 22.35 -27.74 15.84
C THR A 56 22.21 -29.23 15.51
N ASP A 57 21.24 -29.61 14.68
CA ASP A 57 21.03 -30.97 14.18
C ASP A 57 21.91 -31.31 12.96
N GLY A 58 22.84 -30.41 12.59
CA GLY A 58 23.69 -30.58 11.42
C GLY A 58 23.04 -30.13 10.09
N THR A 59 21.80 -29.62 10.09
CA THR A 59 21.14 -29.12 8.88
C THR A 59 21.68 -27.76 8.45
N LEU A 60 22.06 -27.62 7.18
CA LEU A 60 22.34 -26.34 6.54
C LEU A 60 21.14 -25.91 5.70
N LYS A 61 20.60 -24.72 5.95
CA LYS A 61 19.48 -24.17 5.19
C LYS A 61 19.63 -22.69 4.90
N VAL A 62 18.85 -22.19 3.94
CA VAL A 62 18.71 -20.74 3.73
C VAL A 62 18.12 -20.10 4.98
N ALA A 63 18.67 -18.95 5.37
CA ALA A 63 18.19 -18.25 6.54
C ALA A 63 16.75 -17.76 6.36
N PRO A 64 15.91 -17.81 7.42
CA PRO A 64 14.63 -17.12 7.42
C PRO A 64 14.79 -15.63 7.11
N TRP A 65 13.76 -15.01 6.51
CA TRP A 65 13.80 -13.59 6.12
C TRP A 65 14.17 -12.66 7.27
N SER A 66 13.61 -12.88 8.46
CA SER A 66 13.95 -12.10 9.66
C SER A 66 15.44 -12.16 10.03
N VAL A 67 16.08 -13.33 9.91
CA VAL A 67 17.51 -13.51 10.16
C VAL A 67 18.32 -12.85 9.06
N ARG A 68 17.93 -13.06 7.80
CA ARG A 68 18.59 -12.49 6.63
C ARG A 68 18.61 -10.96 6.69
N GLU A 69 17.46 -10.33 6.94
CA GLU A 69 17.35 -8.89 7.02
C GLU A 69 18.16 -8.31 8.17
N ARG A 70 18.14 -8.98 9.32
CA ARG A 70 18.94 -8.61 10.48
C ARG A 70 20.43 -8.68 10.18
N MET A 71 20.90 -9.75 9.53
CA MET A 71 22.31 -9.88 9.14
C MET A 71 22.70 -8.84 8.09
N ASN A 72 21.87 -8.65 7.07
CA ASN A 72 22.08 -7.60 6.07
C ASN A 72 22.18 -6.22 6.73
N HIS A 73 21.36 -5.92 7.74
CA HIS A 73 21.45 -4.64 8.45
C HIS A 73 22.73 -4.50 9.28
N ILE A 74 23.22 -5.55 9.93
CA ILE A 74 24.50 -5.53 10.66
C ILE A 74 25.65 -5.19 9.72
N TYR A 75 25.73 -5.87 8.58
CA TYR A 75 26.87 -5.75 7.67
C TYR A 75 26.72 -4.59 6.67
N ASN A 76 25.49 -4.23 6.30
CA ASN A 76 25.13 -3.13 5.39
C ASN A 76 24.10 -2.19 6.06
N PRO A 77 24.51 -1.38 7.05
CA PRO A 77 23.59 -0.52 7.78
C PRO A 77 22.98 0.54 6.85
N ARG A 78 21.64 0.68 6.92
CA ARG A 78 20.88 1.71 6.19
C ARG A 78 20.41 2.78 7.16
N SER A 79 20.54 4.04 6.76
CA SER A 79 20.07 5.17 7.57
C SER A 79 18.57 5.07 7.86
N GLY A 80 18.19 5.28 9.12
CA GLY A 80 16.80 5.26 9.57
C GLY A 80 16.22 3.87 9.88
N ARG A 81 16.91 2.78 9.48
CA ARG A 81 16.55 1.41 9.85
C ARG A 81 17.21 1.06 11.18
N GLU A 82 16.44 0.45 12.09
CA GLU A 82 16.93 -0.01 13.38
C GLU A 82 17.12 -1.53 13.39
N TYR A 83 18.11 -1.98 14.16
CA TYR A 83 18.42 -3.40 14.33
C TYR A 83 17.26 -4.18 14.96
N LEU A 84 16.66 -3.62 16.01
CA LEU A 84 15.43 -4.13 16.59
C LEU A 84 14.26 -3.36 15.98
N THR A 85 13.19 -4.08 15.65
CA THR A 85 11.96 -3.44 15.21
C THR A 85 11.47 -2.45 16.27
N PRO A 86 11.27 -1.16 15.91
CA PRO A 86 10.79 -0.16 16.85
C PRO A 86 9.43 -0.53 17.44
N LYS A 87 9.27 -0.35 18.76
CA LYS A 87 8.03 -0.65 19.50
C LYS A 87 6.79 0.05 18.94
N MET A 88 6.96 1.16 18.22
CA MET A 88 5.85 1.87 17.58
C MET A 88 5.06 1.02 16.57
N PHE A 89 5.64 -0.08 16.05
CA PHE A 89 4.97 -1.01 15.14
C PHE A 89 4.28 -2.17 15.86
N GLU A 90 4.44 -2.29 17.17
CA GLU A 90 3.65 -3.22 17.99
C GLU A 90 2.21 -2.71 18.08
N GLU A 91 1.24 -3.63 18.09
CA GLU A 91 -0.18 -3.32 17.93
C GLU A 91 -0.68 -2.22 18.87
N GLN A 92 -0.40 -2.33 20.17
CA GLN A 92 -0.86 -1.34 21.16
C GLN A 92 -0.32 0.07 20.91
N HIS A 93 0.95 0.18 20.51
CA HIS A 93 1.59 1.46 20.24
C HIS A 93 1.18 2.02 18.89
N LEU A 94 1.03 1.15 17.88
CA LEU A 94 0.57 1.51 16.55
C LEU A 94 -0.83 2.13 16.61
N GLU A 95 -1.78 1.48 17.30
CA GLU A 95 -3.15 1.98 17.44
C GLU A 95 -3.20 3.36 18.10
N LYS A 96 -2.35 3.60 19.10
CA LYS A 96 -2.24 4.92 19.73
C LYS A 96 -1.83 5.99 18.71
N ILE A 97 -0.77 5.74 17.93
CA ILE A 97 -0.27 6.73 16.95
C ILE A 97 -1.27 6.93 15.79
N ILE A 98 -2.01 5.87 15.43
CA ILE A 98 -3.13 5.92 14.47
C ILE A 98 -4.26 6.82 15.00
N SER A 99 -4.63 6.70 16.28
CA SER A 99 -5.67 7.54 16.89
C SER A 99 -5.29 9.03 16.93
N GLU A 100 -3.98 9.33 16.99
CA GLU A 100 -3.42 10.68 16.88
C GLU A 100 -3.33 11.18 15.41
N GLN A 101 -3.83 10.40 14.44
CA GLN A 101 -3.81 10.69 13.00
C GLN A 101 -2.41 10.95 12.40
N ARG A 102 -1.35 10.42 13.03
CA ARG A 102 0.03 10.56 12.56
C ARG A 102 0.37 9.56 11.45
N TYR A 103 -0.50 9.44 10.45
CA TYR A 103 -0.42 8.41 9.40
C TYR A 103 0.86 8.51 8.57
N LEU A 104 1.20 9.71 8.09
CA LEU A 104 2.39 9.93 7.28
C LEU A 104 3.66 9.52 8.02
N TYR A 105 3.74 9.84 9.32
CA TYR A 105 4.88 9.46 10.16
C TYR A 105 5.04 7.94 10.27
N ILE A 106 3.94 7.20 10.45
CA ILE A 106 3.98 5.74 10.50
C ILE A 106 4.46 5.17 9.16
N LEU A 107 3.89 5.63 8.05
CA LEU A 107 4.21 5.12 6.71
C LEU A 107 5.65 5.41 6.30
N ASP A 108 6.15 6.62 6.58
CA ASP A 108 7.55 6.98 6.33
C ASP A 108 8.50 6.13 7.16
N ARG A 109 8.19 5.90 8.44
CA ARG A 109 9.00 5.02 9.31
C ARG A 109 8.95 3.57 8.84
N ALA A 110 7.80 3.08 8.39
CA ALA A 110 7.66 1.72 7.87
C ALA A 110 8.53 1.51 6.61
N CYS A 111 8.55 2.48 5.68
CA CYS A 111 9.43 2.42 4.50
C CYS A 111 10.93 2.42 4.83
N CYS A 112 11.34 3.01 5.95
CA CYS A 112 12.72 2.97 6.40
C CYS A 112 13.07 1.64 7.09
N GLN A 113 12.12 1.09 7.85
CA GLN A 113 12.36 -0.06 8.73
C GLN A 113 12.29 -1.40 8.01
N PHE A 114 11.32 -1.56 7.10
CA PHE A 114 10.97 -2.85 6.50
C PHE A 114 11.13 -2.83 4.98
N GLU A 115 11.23 -4.02 4.40
CA GLU A 115 11.13 -4.19 2.95
C GLU A 115 9.65 -4.21 2.50
N PRO A 116 9.31 -3.85 1.25
CA PRO A 116 7.92 -3.75 0.81
C PRO A 116 7.12 -5.06 0.81
N ASP A 117 7.80 -6.21 0.77
CA ASP A 117 7.25 -7.56 0.84
C ASP A 117 7.36 -8.19 2.25
N ASP A 118 7.82 -7.43 3.24
CA ASP A 118 7.79 -7.85 4.64
C ASP A 118 6.33 -7.91 5.13
N VAL A 119 5.99 -8.97 5.87
CA VAL A 119 4.68 -9.16 6.49
C VAL A 119 4.32 -8.00 7.42
N ASP A 120 5.29 -7.48 8.17
CA ASP A 120 5.07 -6.34 9.06
C ASP A 120 4.85 -5.03 8.29
N TYR A 121 5.55 -4.82 7.18
CA TYR A 121 5.30 -3.67 6.31
C TYR A 121 3.87 -3.68 5.78
N ILE A 122 3.44 -4.81 5.24
CA ILE A 122 2.09 -4.99 4.69
C ILE A 122 1.04 -4.80 5.80
N ARG A 123 1.24 -5.44 6.96
CA ARG A 123 0.34 -5.31 8.13
C ARG A 123 0.18 -3.85 8.56
N VAL A 124 1.29 -3.14 8.78
CA VAL A 124 1.29 -1.75 9.26
C VAL A 124 0.64 -0.82 8.23
N THR A 125 1.04 -0.92 6.96
CA THR A 125 0.51 -0.04 5.90
C THR A 125 -0.98 -0.25 5.68
N HIS A 126 -1.45 -1.51 5.62
CA HIS A 126 -2.87 -1.81 5.50
C HIS A 126 -3.68 -1.28 6.68
N ARG A 127 -3.15 -1.41 7.90
CA ARG A 127 -3.82 -0.90 9.10
C ARG A 127 -3.98 0.61 9.05
N VAL A 128 -2.93 1.32 8.63
CA VAL A 128 -2.97 2.78 8.45
C VAL A 128 -3.94 3.17 7.34
N TYR A 129 -3.92 2.50 6.18
CA TYR A 129 -4.83 2.81 5.08
C TYR A 129 -6.31 2.60 5.45
N SER A 130 -6.60 1.51 6.16
CA SER A 130 -7.94 1.26 6.72
C SER A 130 -8.37 2.39 7.65
N ALA A 131 -7.48 2.82 8.57
CA ALA A 131 -7.78 3.92 9.48
C ALA A 131 -7.99 5.27 8.77
N VAL A 132 -7.17 5.57 7.75
CA VAL A 132 -7.33 6.77 6.91
C VAL A 132 -8.70 6.77 6.21
N ASN A 133 -9.13 5.62 5.70
CA ASN A 133 -10.42 5.48 5.05
C ASN A 133 -11.59 5.71 6.03
N THR A 134 -11.53 5.08 7.21
CA THR A 134 -12.55 5.23 8.25
C THR A 134 -12.63 6.67 8.77
N ALA A 135 -11.50 7.33 8.96
CA ALA A 135 -11.43 8.72 9.39
C ALA A 135 -11.69 9.72 8.25
N GLN A 136 -11.80 9.26 7.00
CA GLN A 136 -11.88 10.07 5.78
C GLN A 136 -10.75 11.12 5.67
N ALA A 137 -9.57 10.78 6.21
CA ALA A 137 -8.45 11.70 6.37
C ALA A 137 -7.48 11.71 5.16
N PHE A 138 -8.03 11.62 3.94
CA PHE A 138 -7.25 11.47 2.71
C PHE A 138 -6.30 12.64 2.42
N HIS A 139 -6.68 13.85 2.86
CA HIS A 139 -5.88 15.06 2.70
C HIS A 139 -4.47 14.95 3.30
N ILE A 140 -4.29 14.13 4.34
CA ILE A 140 -2.98 13.91 4.99
C ILE A 140 -1.99 13.23 4.05
N LEU A 141 -2.47 12.36 3.16
CA LEU A 141 -1.62 11.55 2.28
C LEU A 141 -1.61 12.03 0.82
N ARG A 142 -2.49 12.95 0.42
CA ARG A 142 -2.76 13.30 -0.98
C ARG A 142 -1.55 13.78 -1.79
N SER A 143 -0.66 14.56 -1.18
CA SER A 143 0.57 15.06 -1.83
C SER A 143 1.82 14.31 -1.37
N THR A 144 1.68 13.01 -1.10
CA THR A 144 2.76 12.15 -0.60
C THR A 144 2.93 10.94 -1.51
N ARG A 145 4.09 10.28 -1.41
CA ARG A 145 4.37 9.01 -2.10
C ARG A 145 3.44 7.85 -1.70
N HIS A 146 2.63 8.03 -0.66
CA HIS A 146 1.74 7.00 -0.13
C HIS A 146 0.32 7.06 -0.69
N PHE A 147 -0.03 8.11 -1.43
CA PHE A 147 -1.39 8.27 -1.96
C PHE A 147 -1.76 7.18 -2.98
N GLY A 148 -0.86 6.86 -3.92
CA GLY A 148 -1.11 5.81 -4.90
C GLY A 148 -1.26 4.42 -4.26
N PRO A 149 -0.35 3.99 -3.37
CA PRO A 149 -0.52 2.75 -2.60
C PRO A 149 -1.83 2.70 -1.79
N LEU A 150 -2.25 3.83 -1.19
CA LEU A 150 -3.55 3.95 -0.53
C LEU A 150 -4.70 3.73 -1.52
N ALA A 151 -4.73 4.45 -2.65
CA ALA A 151 -5.77 4.32 -3.65
C ALA A 151 -5.85 2.89 -4.20
N PHE A 152 -4.69 2.26 -4.45
CA PHE A 152 -4.60 0.86 -4.87
C PHE A 152 -5.15 -0.08 -3.80
N TYR A 153 -4.77 0.09 -2.53
CA TYR A 153 -5.30 -0.70 -1.42
C TYR A 153 -6.83 -0.59 -1.32
N LEU A 154 -7.39 0.62 -1.44
CA LEU A 154 -8.84 0.82 -1.35
C LEU A 154 -9.60 0.19 -2.52
N ALA A 155 -9.05 0.31 -3.74
CA ALA A 155 -9.58 -0.33 -4.93
C ALA A 155 -9.53 -1.86 -4.82
N TRP A 156 -8.40 -2.40 -4.39
CA TRP A 156 -8.22 -3.83 -4.15
C TRP A 156 -9.25 -4.38 -3.16
N ASN A 157 -9.52 -3.66 -2.06
CA ASN A 157 -10.47 -4.07 -1.03
C ASN A 157 -11.92 -3.62 -1.28
N GLN A 158 -12.26 -3.13 -2.48
CA GLN A 158 -13.62 -2.68 -2.84
C GLN A 158 -14.21 -1.69 -1.82
N SER A 159 -13.41 -0.68 -1.47
CA SER A 159 -13.71 0.31 -0.43
C SER A 159 -13.38 1.74 -0.86
N ILE A 160 -13.58 2.03 -2.15
CA ILE A 160 -13.25 3.32 -2.76
C ILE A 160 -14.30 4.41 -2.51
N ASP A 161 -15.48 4.09 -1.98
CA ASP A 161 -16.62 5.01 -1.88
C ASP A 161 -16.27 6.34 -1.19
N TYR A 162 -15.59 6.28 -0.03
CA TYR A 162 -15.21 7.48 0.72
C TYR A 162 -14.13 8.30 0.01
N LEU A 163 -13.17 7.63 -0.65
CA LEU A 163 -12.15 8.32 -1.43
C LEU A 163 -12.79 9.01 -2.65
N LEU A 164 -13.71 8.33 -3.34
CA LEU A 164 -14.46 8.89 -4.45
C LEU A 164 -15.27 10.11 -4.01
N LEU A 165 -15.92 10.05 -2.84
CA LEU A 165 -16.63 11.18 -2.25
C LEU A 165 -15.69 12.36 -1.93
N ASP A 166 -14.51 12.13 -1.33
CA ASP A 166 -13.50 13.18 -1.09
C ASP A 166 -13.01 13.82 -2.40
N ILE A 167 -12.79 13.01 -3.44
CA ILE A 167 -12.40 13.48 -4.77
C ILE A 167 -13.47 14.39 -5.38
N MET A 168 -14.73 13.95 -5.34
CA MET A 168 -15.86 14.70 -5.88
C MET A 168 -16.09 16.01 -5.15
N ASN A 169 -16.03 16.00 -3.81
CA ASN A 169 -16.17 17.20 -2.99
C ASN A 169 -15.06 18.24 -3.23
N ARG A 170 -13.94 17.83 -3.84
CA ARG A 170 -12.81 18.71 -4.19
C ARG A 170 -12.78 19.15 -5.66
N ASP A 171 -13.82 18.84 -6.43
CA ASP A 171 -13.91 19.15 -7.88
C ASP A 171 -12.77 18.48 -8.70
N LEU A 172 -12.26 17.32 -8.23
CA LEU A 172 -11.18 16.57 -8.89
C LEU A 172 -11.77 15.49 -9.84
N ILE A 173 -12.46 15.95 -10.87
CA ILE A 173 -13.29 15.12 -11.74
C ILE A 173 -12.46 14.08 -12.52
N SER A 174 -11.27 14.44 -13.01
CA SER A 174 -10.38 13.49 -13.69
C SER A 174 -9.99 12.32 -12.79
N ASP A 175 -9.61 12.62 -11.55
CA ASP A 175 -9.16 11.61 -10.58
C ASP A 175 -10.28 10.63 -10.24
N ALA A 176 -11.55 11.08 -10.27
CA ALA A 176 -12.70 10.21 -10.03
C ALA A 176 -12.82 9.13 -11.11
N LYS A 177 -12.65 9.53 -12.39
CA LYS A 177 -12.66 8.60 -13.52
C LYS A 177 -11.49 7.62 -13.44
N ASP A 178 -10.31 8.11 -13.09
CA ASP A 178 -9.09 7.29 -12.98
C ASP A 178 -9.23 6.28 -11.84
N LEU A 179 -9.81 6.66 -10.70
CA LEU A 179 -10.04 5.76 -9.57
C LEU A 179 -11.02 4.63 -9.92
N ILE A 180 -12.12 4.93 -10.62
CA ILE A 180 -13.08 3.92 -11.06
C ILE A 180 -12.46 3.03 -12.14
N SER A 181 -11.66 3.61 -13.03
CA SER A 181 -10.94 2.85 -14.06
C SER A 181 -9.94 1.88 -13.42
N LEU A 182 -9.20 2.30 -12.40
CA LEU A 182 -8.34 1.42 -11.60
C LEU A 182 -9.15 0.30 -10.94
N TYR A 183 -10.31 0.61 -10.37
CA TYR A 183 -11.21 -0.39 -9.78
C TYR A 183 -11.66 -1.44 -10.81
N CYS A 184 -12.07 -1.01 -12.02
CA CYS A 184 -12.47 -1.93 -13.09
C CYS A 184 -11.31 -2.80 -13.58
N ILE A 185 -10.08 -2.26 -13.65
CA ILE A 185 -8.87 -3.02 -14.00
C ILE A 185 -8.58 -4.11 -12.96
N ILE A 186 -8.73 -3.79 -11.67
CA ILE A 186 -8.47 -4.75 -10.57
C ILE A 186 -9.59 -5.79 -10.47
N HIS A 187 -10.83 -5.41 -10.75
CA HIS A 187 -12.01 -6.30 -10.69
C HIS A 187 -12.72 -6.40 -12.05
N PRO A 188 -12.16 -7.10 -13.05
CA PRO A 188 -12.73 -7.17 -14.40
C PRO A 188 -14.14 -7.78 -14.44
N GLU A 189 -14.45 -8.70 -13.53
CA GLU A 189 -15.74 -9.40 -13.43
C GLU A 189 -16.80 -8.62 -12.61
N SER A 190 -16.44 -7.45 -12.07
CA SER A 190 -17.39 -6.62 -11.32
C SER A 190 -18.52 -6.09 -12.19
N ARG A 191 -19.69 -5.84 -11.59
CA ARG A 191 -20.84 -5.26 -12.31
C ARG A 191 -20.51 -3.87 -12.84
N CYS A 192 -19.73 -3.10 -12.09
CA CYS A 192 -19.24 -1.80 -12.54
C CYS A 192 -18.37 -1.95 -13.80
N SER A 193 -17.41 -2.88 -13.83
CA SER A 193 -16.54 -3.09 -15.00
C SER A 193 -17.34 -3.43 -16.27
N VAL A 194 -18.33 -4.31 -16.16
CA VAL A 194 -19.24 -4.64 -17.27
C VAL A 194 -20.06 -3.42 -17.71
N ALA A 195 -20.60 -2.65 -16.77
CA ALA A 195 -21.36 -1.44 -17.10
C ALA A 195 -20.50 -0.37 -17.79
N VAL A 196 -19.27 -0.14 -17.30
CA VAL A 196 -18.34 0.87 -17.83
C VAL A 196 -17.81 0.47 -19.21
N SER A 197 -17.49 -0.81 -19.44
CA SER A 197 -17.06 -1.29 -20.76
C SER A 197 -18.13 -1.15 -21.86
N GLY A 198 -19.42 -1.14 -21.48
CA GLY A 198 -20.52 -0.86 -22.40
C GLY A 198 -20.68 0.62 -22.78
N LEU A 199 -20.00 1.53 -22.08
CA LEU A 199 -20.04 2.96 -22.34
C LEU A 199 -18.90 3.37 -23.28
N VAL A 200 -19.21 3.56 -24.56
CA VAL A 200 -18.29 4.14 -25.54
C VAL A 200 -18.09 5.63 -25.24
N ASP A 201 -16.84 6.09 -25.14
CA ASP A 201 -16.47 7.49 -24.85
C ASP A 201 -17.18 8.09 -23.61
N ALA A 202 -17.22 7.31 -22.53
CA ALA A 202 -17.93 7.67 -21.32
C ALA A 202 -17.43 8.99 -20.69
N ASP A 203 -18.34 9.97 -20.57
CA ASP A 203 -18.17 11.14 -19.71
C ASP A 203 -17.97 10.70 -18.25
N VAL A 204 -17.23 11.50 -17.48
CA VAL A 204 -16.88 11.17 -16.09
C VAL A 204 -18.15 10.94 -15.26
N VAL A 205 -19.16 11.78 -15.45
CA VAL A 205 -20.44 11.68 -14.73
C VAL A 205 -21.12 10.34 -14.99
N SER A 206 -21.08 9.84 -16.23
CA SER A 206 -21.67 8.56 -16.62
C SER A 206 -20.93 7.39 -15.95
N VAL A 207 -19.60 7.45 -15.90
CA VAL A 207 -18.76 6.43 -15.22
C VAL A 207 -19.05 6.39 -13.73
N VAL A 208 -19.16 7.55 -13.09
CA VAL A 208 -19.47 7.67 -11.66
C VAL A 208 -20.89 7.14 -11.37
N LYS A 209 -21.89 7.50 -12.18
CA LYS A 209 -23.26 6.97 -12.04
C LYS A 209 -23.31 5.45 -12.18
N ALA A 210 -22.59 4.89 -13.15
CA ALA A 210 -22.50 3.43 -13.34
C ALA A 210 -21.92 2.73 -12.10
N PHE A 211 -20.87 3.29 -11.48
CA PHE A 211 -20.33 2.76 -10.22
C PHE A 211 -21.34 2.86 -9.06
N ILE A 212 -22.01 4.00 -8.92
CA ILE A 212 -23.02 4.26 -7.88
C ILE A 212 -24.17 3.24 -7.93
N GLU A 213 -24.63 2.88 -9.13
CA GLU A 213 -25.74 1.96 -9.32
C GLU A 213 -25.37 0.49 -9.09
N THR A 214 -24.10 0.13 -9.27
CA THR A 214 -23.65 -1.27 -9.31
C THR A 214 -23.03 -1.73 -8.00
N ASP A 215 -21.90 -1.12 -7.61
CA ASP A 215 -21.00 -1.67 -6.58
C ASP A 215 -20.84 -0.75 -5.36
N SER A 216 -21.34 0.49 -5.43
CA SER A 216 -21.24 1.48 -4.35
C SER A 216 -22.08 1.11 -3.12
N LYS A 217 -21.45 1.25 -1.94
CA LYS A 217 -22.08 1.12 -0.62
C LYS A 217 -22.64 2.46 -0.11
N LEU A 218 -22.15 3.58 -0.62
CA LEU A 218 -22.56 4.94 -0.21
C LEU A 218 -23.40 5.66 -1.27
N LYS A 219 -24.38 4.93 -1.83
CA LYS A 219 -25.20 5.39 -2.96
C LYS A 219 -25.78 6.79 -2.75
N ALA A 220 -26.50 7.03 -1.65
CA ALA A 220 -27.18 8.30 -1.40
C ALA A 220 -26.21 9.50 -1.28
N GLN A 221 -25.05 9.32 -0.64
CA GLN A 221 -24.08 10.42 -0.48
C GLN A 221 -23.39 10.75 -1.80
N LEU A 222 -23.05 9.73 -2.59
CA LEU A 222 -22.44 9.92 -3.90
C LEU A 222 -23.42 10.51 -4.92
N GLU A 223 -24.70 10.11 -4.91
CA GLU A 223 -25.73 10.72 -5.76
C GLU A 223 -25.90 12.21 -5.47
N LEU A 224 -25.93 12.60 -4.19
CA LEU A 224 -25.97 14.01 -3.79
C LEU A 224 -24.73 14.78 -4.27
N ALA A 225 -23.54 14.16 -4.17
CA ALA A 225 -22.31 14.77 -4.66
C ALA A 225 -22.32 14.93 -6.19
N VAL A 226 -22.83 13.96 -6.95
CA VAL A 226 -22.99 14.06 -8.42
C VAL A 226 -23.93 15.20 -8.78
N GLN A 227 -25.08 15.29 -8.10
CA GLN A 227 -26.05 16.36 -8.33
C GLN A 227 -25.45 17.74 -8.07
N ALA A 228 -24.74 17.91 -6.95
CA ALA A 228 -24.05 19.15 -6.61
C ALA A 228 -23.00 19.55 -7.67
N MET A 229 -22.26 18.57 -8.21
CA MET A 229 -21.31 18.80 -9.29
C MET A 229 -21.98 19.24 -10.60
N GLU A 230 -23.07 18.57 -11.00
CA GLU A 230 -23.84 18.95 -12.19
C GLU A 230 -24.41 20.37 -12.08
N ASP A 231 -24.94 20.72 -10.91
CA ASP A 231 -25.51 22.05 -10.67
C ASP A 231 -24.44 23.14 -10.61
N ALA A 232 -23.26 22.84 -10.06
CA ALA A 232 -22.09 23.72 -10.12
C ALA A 232 -21.62 23.93 -11.57
N ARG A 233 -21.59 22.88 -12.40
CA ARG A 233 -21.21 22.98 -13.82
C ARG A 233 -22.19 23.86 -14.60
N LYS A 234 -23.51 23.62 -14.45
CA LYS A 234 -24.56 24.44 -15.08
C LYS A 234 -24.49 25.92 -14.65
N SER A 235 -24.09 26.17 -13.41
CA SER A 235 -23.95 27.54 -12.89
C SER A 235 -22.72 28.25 -13.46
N LYS A 236 -21.58 27.55 -13.60
CA LYS A 236 -20.37 28.09 -14.26
C LYS A 236 -20.66 28.44 -15.73
N GLU A 237 -21.33 27.55 -16.47
CA GLU A 237 -21.73 27.76 -17.87
C GLU A 237 -22.63 29.01 -18.04
N LYS A 238 -23.60 29.21 -17.14
CA LYS A 238 -24.47 30.41 -17.17
C LYS A 238 -23.75 31.72 -16.87
N ASN A 239 -22.78 31.70 -15.95
CA ASN A 239 -21.99 32.88 -15.62
C ASN A 239 -21.07 33.29 -16.77
N GLU A 240 -20.48 32.33 -17.49
CA GLU A 240 -19.64 32.60 -18.66
C GLU A 240 -20.44 33.19 -19.84
N MET A 241 -21.68 32.75 -20.04
CA MET A 241 -22.58 33.31 -21.06
C MET A 241 -23.01 34.76 -20.76
N THR A 242 -23.14 35.12 -19.48
CA THR A 242 -23.54 36.47 -19.06
C THR A 242 -22.37 37.45 -19.00
N SER A 243 -21.13 36.99 -18.82
CA SER A 243 -19.93 37.84 -18.90
C SER A 243 -19.46 38.16 -20.33
N ASN A 244 -19.92 37.37 -21.33
CA ASN A 244 -19.60 37.57 -22.74
C ASN A 244 -20.71 38.32 -23.52
N SER A 245 -21.72 38.84 -22.81
CA SER A 245 -22.81 39.67 -23.34
C SER A 245 -22.68 41.11 -22.84
#